data_AF-A0A9D1C5T9-F1
#
_entry.id   AF-A0A9D1C5T9-F1
#
_cell.length_a   1.000
_cell.length_b   1.000
_cell.length_c   1.000
_cell.angle_alpha   90.00
_cell.angle_beta   90.00
_cell.angle_gamma   90.00
#
_symmetry.space_group_name_H-M   'P 1'
#
loop_
_entity.id
_entity.type
_entity.pdbx_description
1 polymer ?
#
loop_
_entity_poly.entity_id
_entity_poly.type
_entity_poly.pdbx_seq_one_letter_code
_entity_poly.pdbx_strand_id
1 'polypeptide(L)'
;MNNIYKKVGATLVGAMAAANVMALDELNVAYFEEWPMPFEYAKQIGAYDEALGMTVNWKAFGTGTAMSAAMASGDIDISVSQGVPPFIVAASTG
;
A
#
# COMPACT_ATOMS: atom_id res chain seq x y z
N MET A 1 35.46 -28.77 0.85
CA MET A 1 34.02 -28.71 1.24
C MET A 1 33.49 -27.28 1.41
N ASN A 2 34.30 -26.21 1.24
CA ASN A 2 33.90 -24.84 1.56
C ASN A 2 33.12 -24.11 0.44
N ASN A 3 33.14 -24.62 -0.80
CA ASN A 3 32.48 -23.95 -1.93
C ASN A 3 30.99 -24.27 -2.07
N ILE A 4 30.50 -25.35 -1.47
CA ILE A 4 29.08 -25.74 -1.53
C ILE A 4 28.24 -24.86 -0.60
N TYR A 5 28.70 -24.63 0.64
CA TYR A 5 28.02 -23.76 1.60
C TYR A 5 27.95 -22.29 1.15
N LYS A 6 28.99 -21.79 0.47
CA LYS A 6 29.02 -20.44 -0.09
C LYS A 6 28.04 -20.27 -1.26
N LYS A 7 27.87 -21.30 -2.09
CA LYS A 7 26.89 -21.32 -3.18
C LYS A 7 25.45 -21.40 -2.67
N VAL A 8 25.17 -22.29 -1.71
CA VAL A 8 23.84 -22.42 -1.09
C VAL A 8 23.45 -21.15 -0.35
N GLY A 9 24.38 -20.53 0.41
CA GLY A 9 24.15 -19.24 1.07
C GLY A 9 23.90 -18.11 0.09
N ALA A 10 24.64 -18.04 -1.03
CA ALA A 10 24.43 -17.03 -2.07
C ALA A 10 23.08 -17.23 -2.80
N THR A 11 22.64 -18.46 -3.03
CA THR A 11 21.34 -18.75 -3.64
C THR A 11 20.17 -18.43 -2.71
N LEU A 12 20.29 -18.71 -1.40
CA LEU A 12 19.27 -18.36 -0.40
C LEU A 12 19.15 -16.84 -0.20
N VAL A 13 20.28 -16.12 -0.14
CA VAL A 13 20.28 -14.65 -0.05
C VAL A 13 19.75 -14.01 -1.34
N GLY A 14 20.07 -14.56 -2.51
CA GLY A 14 19.53 -14.11 -3.80
C GLY A 14 18.02 -14.32 -3.94
N ALA A 15 17.49 -15.43 -3.41
CA ALA A 15 16.06 -15.71 -3.40
C ALA A 15 15.28 -14.79 -2.44
N MET A 16 15.87 -14.42 -1.29
CA MET A 16 15.26 -13.45 -0.37
C MET A 16 15.31 -12.01 -0.89
N ALA A 17 16.34 -11.64 -1.65
CA ALA A 17 16.39 -10.34 -2.33
C ALA A 17 15.36 -10.24 -3.46
N ALA A 18 15.07 -11.34 -4.17
CA ALA A 18 14.08 -11.37 -5.24
C ALA A 18 12.62 -11.31 -4.72
N ALA A 19 12.36 -11.69 -3.47
CA ALA A 19 11.02 -11.69 -2.90
C ALA A 19 10.44 -10.29 -2.57
N ASN A 20 11.26 -9.24 -2.62
CA ASN A 20 10.88 -7.88 -2.20
C ASN A 20 10.54 -6.91 -3.35
N VAL A 21 10.53 -7.37 -4.60
CA VAL A 21 10.14 -6.54 -5.76
C VAL A 21 8.93 -7.16 -6.44
N MET A 22 7.82 -7.24 -5.70
CA MET A 22 6.50 -7.27 -6.33
C MET A 22 6.19 -5.81 -6.66
N ALA A 23 6.57 -5.35 -7.84
CA ALA A 23 6.04 -4.07 -8.33
C ALA A 23 4.52 -4.26 -8.49
N LEU A 24 3.73 -3.49 -7.76
CA LEU A 24 2.28 -3.43 -7.96
C LEU A 24 2.02 -2.94 -9.39
N ASP A 25 1.14 -3.60 -10.14
CA ASP A 25 0.74 -3.12 -11.47
C ASP A 25 -0.17 -1.88 -11.38
N GLU A 26 -0.97 -1.80 -10.31
CA GLU A 26 -1.84 -0.68 -9.98
C GLU A 26 -1.85 -0.45 -8.46
N LEU A 27 -2.08 0.79 -8.03
CA LEU A 27 -2.15 1.17 -6.61
C LEU A 27 -3.58 1.55 -6.21
N ASN A 28 -4.19 0.82 -5.27
CA ASN A 28 -5.52 1.10 -4.76
C ASN A 28 -5.47 1.94 -3.48
N VAL A 29 -6.00 3.15 -3.55
CA VAL A 29 -5.93 4.14 -2.45
C VAL A 29 -7.34 4.46 -1.96
N ALA A 30 -7.59 4.17 -0.68
CA ALA A 30 -8.78 4.63 0.02
C ALA A 30 -8.57 6.06 0.54
N TYR A 31 -9.61 6.89 0.43
CA TYR A 31 -9.64 8.22 1.06
C TYR A 31 -11.02 8.56 1.64
N PHE A 32 -11.03 9.50 2.58
CA PHE A 32 -12.24 10.04 3.20
C PHE A 32 -12.66 11.33 2.47
N GLU A 33 -13.87 11.38 1.93
CA GLU A 33 -14.30 12.44 0.98
C GLU A 33 -14.69 13.75 1.68
N GLU A 34 -15.10 13.67 2.94
CA GLU A 34 -15.58 14.81 3.70
C GLU A 34 -14.47 15.77 4.11
N TRP A 35 -13.20 15.38 3.93
CA TRP A 35 -12.03 16.19 4.31
C TRP A 35 -11.30 16.67 3.06
N PRO A 36 -11.43 17.95 2.67
CA PRO A 36 -10.73 18.48 1.51
C PRO A 36 -9.23 18.54 1.80
N MET A 37 -8.48 17.64 1.17
CA MET A 37 -7.05 17.47 1.42
C MET A 37 -6.22 17.93 0.21
N PRO A 38 -5.02 18.49 0.41
CA PRO A 38 -4.20 18.98 -0.70
C PRO A 38 -3.86 17.93 -1.78
N PHE A 39 -3.83 16.64 -1.42
CA PHE A 39 -3.58 15.56 -2.38
C PHE A 39 -4.68 15.44 -3.44
N GLU A 40 -5.91 15.89 -3.15
CA GLU A 40 -7.04 15.75 -4.06
C GLU A 40 -6.81 16.50 -5.38
N TYR A 41 -6.11 17.64 -5.34
CA TYR A 41 -5.74 18.34 -6.56
C TYR A 41 -4.80 17.49 -7.43
N ALA A 42 -3.75 16.92 -6.84
CA ALA A 42 -2.79 16.05 -7.54
C ALA A 42 -3.45 14.77 -8.06
N LYS A 43 -4.41 14.21 -7.31
CA LYS A 43 -5.29 13.12 -7.77
C LYS A 43 -6.08 13.54 -9.01
N GLN A 44 -6.77 14.68 -8.98
CA GLN A 44 -7.65 15.12 -10.07
C GLN A 44 -6.90 15.37 -11.38
N ILE A 45 -5.65 15.84 -11.30
CA ILE A 45 -4.81 16.09 -12.47
C ILE A 45 -3.98 14.86 -12.89
N GLY A 46 -4.08 13.72 -12.20
CA GLY A 46 -3.33 12.50 -12.51
C GLY A 46 -1.83 12.56 -12.22
N ALA A 47 -1.38 13.49 -11.38
CA ALA A 47 0.05 13.67 -11.09
C ALA A 47 0.67 12.49 -10.34
N TYR A 48 -0.14 11.72 -9.60
CA TYR A 48 0.34 10.50 -8.93
C TYR A 48 0.67 9.40 -9.92
N ASP A 49 -0.19 9.18 -10.91
CA ASP A 49 0.00 8.18 -11.94
C ASP A 49 1.27 8.46 -12.75
N GLU A 50 1.47 9.73 -13.13
CA GLU A 50 2.69 10.18 -13.81
C GLU A 50 3.94 9.98 -12.97
N ALA A 51 3.91 10.37 -11.70
CA ALA A 51 5.06 10.30 -10.81
C ALA A 51 5.45 8.86 -10.42
N LEU A 52 4.46 7.98 -10.30
CA LEU A 52 4.65 6.58 -9.90
C LEU A 52 4.83 5.64 -11.10
N GLY A 53 4.47 6.07 -12.32
CA GLY A 53 4.52 5.25 -13.52
C GLY A 53 3.53 4.08 -13.50
N MET A 54 2.43 4.20 -12.75
CA MET A 54 1.38 3.18 -12.60
C MET A 54 0.03 3.84 -12.34
N THR A 55 -1.07 3.14 -12.63
CA THR A 55 -2.42 3.63 -12.35
C THR A 55 -2.66 3.74 -10.85
N VAL A 56 -3.21 4.87 -10.39
CA VAL A 56 -3.66 5.00 -9.00
C VAL A 56 -5.19 5.02 -8.93
N ASN A 57 -5.77 3.95 -8.41
CA ASN A 57 -7.20 3.78 -8.24
C ASN A 57 -7.66 4.41 -6.93
N TRP A 58 -8.38 5.52 -7.00
CA TRP A 58 -8.87 6.24 -5.82
C TRP A 58 -10.30 5.82 -5.46
N LYS A 59 -10.51 5.34 -4.22
CA LYS A 59 -11.82 4.94 -3.71
C LYS A 59 -12.23 5.78 -2.50
N ALA A 60 -13.38 6.44 -2.61
CA ALA A 60 -13.97 7.20 -1.52
C ALA A 60 -14.63 6.28 -0.50
N PHE A 61 -14.49 6.58 0.78
CA PHE A 61 -15.17 5.92 1.89
C PHE A 61 -15.77 6.97 2.83
N GLY A 62 -16.87 6.63 3.49
CA GLY A 62 -17.55 7.52 4.45
C GLY A 62 -17.11 7.35 5.90
N THR A 63 -16.21 6.41 6.22
CA THR A 63 -15.64 6.29 7.58
C THR A 63 -14.26 5.65 7.56
N GLY A 64 -13.42 6.01 8.53
CA GLY A 64 -12.13 5.35 8.78
C GLY A 64 -12.24 3.86 9.06
N THR A 65 -13.25 3.42 9.81
CA THR A 65 -13.49 1.99 10.10
C THR A 65 -13.71 1.18 8.82
N ALA A 66 -14.47 1.71 7.86
CA ALA A 66 -14.69 1.05 6.58
C ALA A 66 -13.39 1.00 5.74
N MET A 67 -12.56 2.04 5.82
CA MET A 67 -11.25 2.04 5.15
C MET A 67 -10.32 0.98 5.74
N SER A 68 -10.24 0.87 7.07
CA SER A 68 -9.42 -0.16 7.73
C SER A 68 -9.90 -1.58 7.37
N ALA A 69 -11.21 -1.81 7.31
CA ALA A 69 -11.77 -3.10 6.88
C ALA A 69 -11.41 -3.42 5.42
N ALA A 70 -11.51 -2.44 4.52
CA ALA A 70 -11.11 -2.62 3.12
C ALA A 70 -9.61 -2.89 2.98
N MET A 71 -8.77 -2.20 3.74
CA MET A 71 -7.32 -2.45 3.78
C MET A 71 -7.00 -3.86 4.32
N ALA A 72 -7.69 -4.30 5.38
CA ALA A 72 -7.54 -5.65 5.92
C ALA A 72 -7.98 -6.75 4.94
N SER A 73 -8.92 -6.46 4.04
CA SER A 73 -9.36 -7.41 3.00
C SER A 73 -8.36 -7.60 1.85
N GLY A 74 -7.38 -6.71 1.72
CA GLY A 74 -6.46 -6.68 0.58
C GLY A 74 -6.97 -5.89 -0.63
N ASP A 75 -8.18 -5.34 -0.57
CA ASP A 75 -8.77 -4.50 -1.63
C ASP A 75 -8.12 -3.10 -1.73
N ILE A 76 -7.39 -2.67 -0.70
CA ILE A 76 -6.78 -1.35 -0.58
C ILE A 76 -5.34 -1.49 -0.12
N ASP A 77 -4.43 -0.82 -0.84
CA ASP A 77 -2.99 -0.81 -0.53
C ASP A 77 -2.63 0.32 0.44
N ILE A 78 -3.29 1.49 0.30
CA ILE A 78 -3.04 2.66 1.13
C ILE A 78 -4.35 3.30 1.57
N SER A 79 -4.49 3.52 2.87
CA SER A 79 -5.61 4.29 3.45
C SER A 79 -5.17 5.69 3.88
N VAL A 80 -5.42 6.68 3.03
CA VAL A 80 -5.09 8.09 3.29
C VAL A 80 -6.22 8.75 4.08
N SER A 81 -5.88 9.37 5.21
CA SER A 81 -6.85 10.08 6.05
C SER A 81 -7.95 9.21 6.69
N GLN A 82 -7.65 7.95 7.03
CA GLN A 82 -8.59 7.07 7.76
C GLN A 82 -8.88 7.51 9.21
N GLY A 83 -8.10 8.45 9.76
CA GLY A 83 -8.22 8.91 11.14
C GLY A 83 -7.46 8.05 12.15
N VAL A 84 -6.90 8.70 13.18
CA VAL A 84 -6.08 8.05 14.21
C VAL A 84 -6.89 7.09 15.09
N PRO A 85 -8.09 7.44 15.61
CA PRO A 85 -8.85 6.50 16.44
C PRO A 85 -9.27 5.23 15.68
N PRO A 86 -9.84 5.29 14.45
CA PRO A 86 -10.11 4.08 13.67
C PRO A 86 -8.86 3.24 13.39
N PHE A 87 -7.73 3.88 13.06
CA PHE A 87 -6.46 3.19 12.86
C PHE A 87 -5.99 2.43 14.10
N ILE A 88 -5.98 3.08 15.28
CA ILE A 88 -5.56 2.44 16.54
C ILE A 88 -6.46 1.24 16.85
N VAL A 89 -7.77 1.37 16.65
CA VAL A 89 -8.72 0.28 16.86
C VAL A 89 -8.38 -0.89 15.94
N ALA A 90 -8.28 -0.67 14.63
CA ALA A 90 -7.99 -1.72 13.66
C ALA A 90 -6.63 -2.41 13.92
N ALA A 91 -5.58 -1.63 14.19
CA ALA A 91 -4.26 -2.16 14.48
C ALA A 91 -4.20 -2.99 15.78
N SER A 92 -5.10 -2.71 16.74
CA SER A 92 -5.16 -3.42 18.02
C SER A 92 -6.04 -4.68 17.98
N THR A 93 -7.00 -4.76 17.07
CA THR A 93 -7.95 -5.89 17.00
C THR A 93 -7.49 -7.06 16.14
N GLY A 94 -6.50 -6.86 15.27
CA GLY A 94 -6.17 -7.81 14.20
C GLY A 94 -7.26 -7.89 13.16
#